data_AF-A0A7Y2GC70-F1
#
_entry.id   AF-A0A7Y2GC70-F1
#
_cell.length_a   1.000
_cell.length_b   1.000
_cell.length_c   1.000
_cell.angle_alpha   90.00
_cell.angle_beta   90.00
_cell.angle_gamma   90.00
#
_symmetry.space_group_name_H-M   'P 1'
#
loop_
_entity.id
_entity.type
_entity.pdbx_description
1 polymer ?
#
loop_
_entity_poly.entity_id
_entity_poly.type
_entity_poly.pdbx_seq_one_letter_code
_entity_poly.pdbx_strand_id
1 'polypeptide(L)'
;MDHITAASRTSALVIFSVLLLSGCRMYGGYGTEVKTITEIDQANDQFERSLARAENNLAALRSKVSANPALAVHADRFESIVADHVRLFDSHRKELSILTSGWAGYRSSSRLLGSIVTDHHRIANMYEDVLSRVAEDAGWMRPLLRDPATYQHVPPFYVGVEYMLAASDRGQVIRRDP
;
A
#
# COMPACT_ATOMS: atom_id res chain seq x y z
N MET A 1 55.54 17.89 -38.27
CA MET A 1 55.83 16.99 -37.12
C MET A 1 54.49 16.74 -36.44
N ASP A 2 53.66 15.94 -37.10
CA ASP A 2 52.19 15.92 -36.92
C ASP A 2 51.72 14.58 -36.36
N HIS A 3 52.42 14.07 -35.33
CA HIS A 3 52.11 12.77 -34.75
C HIS A 3 51.45 12.84 -33.37
N ILE A 4 51.20 14.04 -32.82
CA ILE A 4 50.71 14.19 -31.43
C ILE A 4 49.16 14.22 -31.35
N THR A 5 48.44 14.45 -32.43
CA THR A 5 46.97 14.65 -32.39
C THR A 5 46.12 13.38 -32.60
N ALA A 6 46.69 12.30 -33.14
CA ALA A 6 45.93 11.08 -33.43
C ALA A 6 45.75 10.16 -32.21
N ALA A 7 46.77 10.03 -31.35
CA ALA A 7 46.74 9.14 -30.17
C ALA A 7 45.81 9.63 -29.05
N SER A 8 45.59 10.94 -28.96
CA SER A 8 44.69 11.58 -28.00
C SER A 8 43.21 11.26 -28.29
N ARG A 9 42.82 11.21 -29.57
CA ARG A 9 41.42 11.01 -29.99
C ARG A 9 40.95 9.56 -29.82
N THR A 10 41.84 8.59 -30.06
CA THR A 10 41.53 7.17 -29.85
C THR A 10 41.43 6.82 -28.37
N SER A 11 42.29 7.40 -27.53
CA SER A 11 42.25 7.19 -26.07
C SER A 11 40.96 7.74 -25.44
N ALA A 12 40.50 8.91 -25.89
CA ALA A 12 39.24 9.50 -25.43
C ALA A 12 38.01 8.64 -25.82
N LEU A 13 38.00 8.07 -27.03
CA LEU A 13 36.93 7.18 -27.50
C LEU A 13 36.89 5.86 -26.73
N VAL A 14 38.04 5.27 -26.39
CA VAL A 14 38.10 4.04 -25.59
C VAL A 14 37.62 4.29 -24.16
N ILE A 15 38.04 5.38 -23.53
CA ILE A 15 37.62 5.75 -22.17
C ILE A 15 36.10 6.04 -22.13
N PHE A 16 35.57 6.76 -23.13
CA PHE A 16 34.14 7.03 -23.22
C PHE A 16 33.32 5.77 -23.47
N SER A 17 33.83 4.83 -24.27
CA SER A 17 33.22 3.52 -24.49
C SER A 17 33.22 2.69 -23.21
N VAL A 18 34.32 2.66 -22.46
CA VAL A 18 34.41 1.93 -21.18
C VAL A 18 33.49 2.57 -20.12
N LEU A 19 33.35 3.89 -20.09
CA LEU A 19 32.42 4.60 -19.19
C LEU A 19 30.95 4.37 -19.56
N LEU A 20 30.61 4.29 -20.85
CA LEU A 20 29.26 3.95 -21.28
C LEU A 20 28.93 2.47 -21.01
N LEU A 21 29.87 1.56 -21.23
CA LEU A 21 29.67 0.13 -20.93
C LEU A 21 29.64 -0.18 -19.43
N SER A 22 30.33 0.60 -18.59
CA SER A 22 30.25 0.47 -17.12
C SER A 22 29.06 1.23 -16.52
N GLY A 23 28.66 2.36 -17.10
CA GLY A 23 27.49 3.16 -16.69
C GLY A 23 26.15 2.51 -17.04
N CYS A 24 26.08 1.66 -18.06
CA CYS A 24 24.82 0.99 -18.44
C CYS A 24 24.47 -0.24 -17.60
N ARG A 25 25.35 -0.70 -16.68
CA ARG A 25 25.11 -1.91 -15.88
C ARG A 25 25.10 -1.70 -14.36
N MET A 26 25.38 -0.49 -13.88
CA MET A 26 25.45 -0.16 -12.46
C MET A 26 24.20 0.59 -11.96
N TYR A 27 23.00 0.16 -12.39
CA TYR A 27 21.72 0.58 -11.83
C TYR A 27 20.93 -0.66 -11.30
N GLY A 28 21.67 -1.52 -10.58
CA GLY A 28 21.24 -2.81 -10.06
C GLY A 28 22.42 -3.57 -9.46
N GLY A 29 23.12 -2.94 -8.51
CA GLY A 29 24.29 -3.52 -7.86
C GLY A 29 23.96 -4.83 -7.13
N TYR A 30 24.98 -5.67 -6.94
CA TYR A 30 24.87 -6.93 -6.19
C TYR A 30 24.17 -6.69 -4.84
N GLY A 31 23.05 -7.39 -4.60
CA GLY A 31 22.29 -7.33 -3.34
C GLY A 31 21.08 -6.39 -3.32
N THR A 32 20.88 -5.51 -4.31
CA THR A 32 19.67 -4.65 -4.34
C THR A 32 18.40 -5.44 -4.62
N GLU A 33 18.50 -6.52 -5.39
CA GLU A 33 17.38 -7.41 -5.70
C GLU A 33 16.87 -8.14 -4.46
N VAL A 34 17.77 -8.75 -3.68
CA VAL A 34 17.42 -9.43 -2.42
C VAL A 34 16.73 -8.48 -1.47
N LYS A 35 17.27 -7.25 -1.33
CA LYS A 35 16.66 -6.21 -0.50
C LYS A 35 15.25 -5.86 -0.98
N THR A 36 15.05 -5.65 -2.29
CA THR A 36 13.73 -5.31 -2.84
C THR A 36 12.74 -6.46 -2.67
N ILE A 37 13.16 -7.72 -2.79
CA ILE A 37 12.30 -8.87 -2.50
C ILE A 37 11.88 -8.87 -1.03
N THR A 38 12.80 -8.62 -0.09
CA THR A 38 12.45 -8.47 1.33
C THR A 38 11.48 -7.31 1.58
N GLU A 39 11.64 -6.18 0.89
CA GLU A 39 10.71 -5.05 0.98
C GLU A 39 9.32 -5.40 0.43
N ILE A 40 9.25 -6.21 -0.64
CA ILE A 40 7.99 -6.75 -1.18
C ILE A 40 7.31 -7.67 -0.17
N ASP A 41 8.05 -8.60 0.45
CA ASP A 41 7.51 -9.51 1.47
C ASP A 41 6.93 -8.71 2.65
N GLN A 42 7.67 -7.73 3.15
CA GLN A 42 7.20 -6.86 4.23
C GLN A 42 5.93 -6.06 3.86
N ALA A 43 5.86 -5.59 2.61
CA ALA A 43 4.69 -4.89 2.11
C ALA A 43 3.48 -5.82 2.02
N ASN A 44 3.65 -7.03 1.47
CA ASN A 44 2.59 -8.05 1.40
C ASN A 44 2.09 -8.46 2.79
N ASP A 45 2.98 -8.67 3.76
CA ASP A 45 2.62 -8.96 5.15
C ASP A 45 1.78 -7.82 5.76
N GLN A 46 2.09 -6.57 5.42
CA GLN A 46 1.32 -5.42 5.88
C GLN A 46 -0.05 -5.33 5.17
N PHE A 47 -0.13 -5.69 3.90
CA PHE A 47 -1.39 -5.77 3.16
C PHE A 47 -2.30 -6.82 3.78
N GLU A 48 -1.78 -8.03 4.05
CA GLU A 48 -2.50 -9.13 4.69
C GLU A 48 -3.04 -8.74 6.06
N ARG A 49 -2.21 -8.14 6.92
CA ARG A 49 -2.67 -7.64 8.23
C ARG A 49 -3.78 -6.58 8.09
N SER A 50 -3.72 -5.77 7.04
CA SER A 50 -4.74 -4.75 6.78
C SER A 50 -6.03 -5.34 6.23
N LEU A 51 -5.94 -6.41 5.43
CA LEU A 51 -7.08 -7.20 4.96
C LEU A 51 -7.83 -7.84 6.13
N ALA A 52 -7.11 -8.54 7.02
CA ALA A 52 -7.73 -9.16 8.20
C ALA A 52 -8.47 -8.14 9.08
N ARG A 53 -7.90 -6.93 9.24
CA ARG A 53 -8.59 -5.83 9.93
C ARG A 53 -9.83 -5.34 9.19
N ALA A 54 -9.75 -5.21 7.86
CA ALA A 54 -10.90 -4.81 7.05
C ALA A 54 -12.04 -5.84 7.13
N GLU A 55 -11.74 -7.14 7.12
CA GLU A 55 -12.74 -8.20 7.30
C GLU A 55 -13.44 -8.11 8.66
N ASN A 56 -12.69 -7.87 9.74
CA ASN A 56 -13.26 -7.65 11.06
C ASN A 56 -14.16 -6.40 11.10
N ASN A 57 -13.72 -5.30 10.47
CA ASN A 57 -14.51 -4.07 10.36
C ASN A 57 -15.80 -4.28 9.56
N LEU A 58 -15.76 -5.07 8.49
CA LEU A 58 -16.94 -5.43 7.72
C LEU A 58 -17.93 -6.23 8.56
N ALA A 59 -17.45 -7.23 9.30
CA ALA A 59 -18.30 -8.03 10.19
C ALA A 59 -18.98 -7.16 11.26
N ALA A 60 -18.24 -6.22 11.85
CA ALA A 60 -18.78 -5.27 12.81
C ALA A 60 -19.77 -4.27 12.18
N LEU A 61 -19.49 -3.77 10.97
CA LEU A 61 -20.42 -2.89 10.25
C LEU A 61 -21.73 -3.63 9.93
N ARG A 62 -21.64 -4.88 9.46
CA ARG A 62 -22.80 -5.74 9.16
C ARG A 62 -23.64 -6.03 10.40
N SER A 63 -23.03 -6.25 11.56
CA SER A 63 -23.79 -6.51 12.80
C SER A 63 -24.65 -5.29 13.19
N LYS A 64 -24.18 -4.08 12.90
CA LYS A 64 -24.90 -2.82 13.18
C LYS A 64 -25.98 -2.48 12.16
N VAL A 65 -26.02 -3.11 10.98
CA VAL A 65 -27.06 -2.85 9.96
C VAL A 65 -28.47 -3.14 10.47
N SER A 66 -28.62 -4.13 11.36
CA SER A 66 -29.93 -4.45 11.96
C SER A 66 -30.50 -3.30 12.81
N ALA A 67 -29.62 -2.55 13.49
CA ALA A 67 -29.99 -1.40 14.32
C ALA A 67 -30.10 -0.10 13.52
N ASN A 68 -29.35 0.03 12.42
CA ASN A 68 -29.42 1.16 11.51
C ASN A 68 -29.39 0.69 10.05
N PRO A 69 -30.56 0.48 9.41
CA PRO A 69 -30.64 0.02 8.03
C PRO A 69 -29.96 0.94 7.00
N ALA A 70 -29.77 2.23 7.32
CA ALA A 70 -29.05 3.15 6.44
C ALA A 70 -27.57 2.74 6.24
N LEU A 71 -27.00 1.98 7.17
CA LEU A 71 -25.62 1.46 7.07
C LEU A 71 -25.47 0.33 6.05
N ALA A 72 -26.57 -0.26 5.55
CA ALA A 72 -26.52 -1.39 4.62
C ALA A 72 -25.72 -1.06 3.35
N VAL A 73 -25.95 0.12 2.76
CA VAL A 73 -25.27 0.56 1.53
C VAL A 73 -23.76 0.70 1.76
N HIS A 74 -23.35 1.19 2.94
CA HIS A 74 -21.94 1.29 3.28
C HIS A 74 -21.31 -0.06 3.53
N ALA A 75 -22.04 -1.01 4.14
CA ALA A 75 -21.57 -2.37 4.34
C ALA A 75 -21.33 -3.08 3.00
N ASP A 76 -22.25 -2.94 2.04
CA ASP A 76 -22.11 -3.48 0.69
C ASP A 76 -20.91 -2.87 -0.03
N ARG A 77 -20.74 -1.54 0.08
CA ARG A 77 -19.58 -0.85 -0.51
C ARG A 77 -18.27 -1.28 0.15
N PHE A 78 -18.24 -1.40 1.47
CA PHE A 78 -17.07 -1.86 2.21
C PHE A 78 -16.68 -3.29 1.81
N GLU A 79 -17.66 -4.18 1.64
CA GLU A 79 -17.45 -5.54 1.15
C GLU A 79 -16.83 -5.57 -0.24
N SER A 80 -17.28 -4.71 -1.16
CA SER A 80 -16.67 -4.61 -2.49
C SER A 80 -15.19 -4.20 -2.44
N ILE A 81 -14.81 -3.34 -1.48
CA ILE A 81 -13.42 -2.92 -1.29
C ILE A 81 -12.60 -4.07 -0.69
N VAL A 82 -13.16 -4.84 0.25
CA VAL A 82 -12.52 -6.07 0.77
C VAL A 82 -12.28 -7.08 -0.36
N ALA A 83 -13.26 -7.31 -1.23
CA ALA A 83 -13.08 -8.19 -2.38
C ALA A 83 -11.95 -7.70 -3.32
N ASP A 84 -11.87 -6.39 -3.57
CA ASP A 84 -10.78 -5.79 -4.34
C ASP A 84 -9.42 -5.94 -3.65
N HIS A 85 -9.37 -5.80 -2.33
CA HIS A 85 -8.17 -5.99 -1.52
C HIS A 85 -7.65 -7.42 -1.62
N VAL A 86 -8.53 -8.42 -1.46
CA VAL A 86 -8.19 -9.86 -1.64
C VAL A 86 -7.62 -10.10 -3.03
N ARG A 87 -8.31 -9.62 -4.07
CA ARG A 87 -7.87 -9.79 -5.46
C ARG A 87 -6.49 -9.21 -5.72
N LEU A 88 -6.20 -8.03 -5.18
CA LEU A 88 -4.89 -7.40 -5.31
C LEU A 88 -3.81 -8.20 -4.56
N PHE A 89 -4.10 -8.64 -3.33
CA PHE A 89 -3.17 -9.44 -2.54
C PHE A 89 -2.79 -10.74 -3.26
N ASP A 90 -3.78 -11.43 -3.81
CA ASP A 90 -3.55 -12.64 -4.62
C ASP A 90 -2.69 -12.34 -5.86
N SER A 91 -2.91 -11.19 -6.52
CA SER A 91 -2.09 -10.76 -7.65
C SER A 91 -0.64 -10.50 -7.23
N HIS A 92 -0.43 -9.78 -6.13
CA HIS A 92 0.92 -9.47 -5.60
C HIS A 92 1.67 -10.76 -5.24
N ARG A 93 1.01 -11.72 -4.57
CA ARG A 93 1.59 -13.03 -4.25
C ARG A 93 1.94 -13.82 -5.49
N LYS A 94 1.06 -13.84 -6.49
CA LYS A 94 1.32 -14.51 -7.76
C LYS A 94 2.52 -13.89 -8.47
N GLU A 95 2.59 -12.58 -8.57
CA GLU A 95 3.71 -11.87 -9.21
C GLU A 95 5.02 -12.12 -8.47
N LEU A 96 5.03 -12.04 -7.14
CA LEU A 96 6.19 -12.39 -6.32
C LEU A 96 6.65 -13.84 -6.54
N SER A 97 5.72 -14.80 -6.64
CA SER A 97 6.06 -16.20 -6.93
C SER A 97 6.73 -16.38 -8.29
N ILE A 98 6.32 -15.59 -9.30
CA ILE A 98 6.93 -15.58 -10.63
C ILE A 98 8.32 -14.97 -10.56
N LEU A 99 8.51 -13.89 -9.80
CA LEU A 99 9.82 -13.26 -9.64
C LEU A 99 10.82 -14.15 -8.92
N THR A 100 10.38 -14.88 -7.88
CA THR A 100 11.24 -15.75 -7.07
C THR A 100 11.54 -17.10 -7.72
N SER A 101 10.71 -17.57 -8.64
CA SER A 101 10.92 -18.82 -9.40
C SER A 101 11.79 -18.65 -10.66
N GLY A 102 12.10 -17.42 -11.06
CA GLY A 102 12.95 -17.10 -12.20
C GLY A 102 14.12 -16.19 -11.84
N TRP A 103 14.96 -15.85 -12.84
CA TRP A 103 15.98 -14.82 -12.70
C TRP A 103 15.34 -13.44 -12.95
N ALA A 104 14.61 -12.93 -11.97
CA ALA A 104 13.92 -11.65 -12.08
C ALA A 104 14.86 -10.48 -11.78
N GLY A 105 15.23 -9.72 -12.80
CA GLY A 105 16.11 -8.57 -12.59
C GLY A 105 15.50 -7.51 -11.64
N TYR A 106 16.37 -6.74 -10.99
CA TYR A 106 16.00 -5.63 -10.09
C TYR A 106 14.84 -4.73 -10.60
N ARG A 107 14.78 -4.44 -11.91
CA ARG A 107 13.72 -3.60 -12.49
C ARG A 107 12.32 -4.20 -12.33
N SER A 108 12.18 -5.52 -12.46
CA SER A 108 10.88 -6.19 -12.27
C SER A 108 10.45 -6.17 -10.80
N SER A 109 11.36 -6.47 -9.88
CA SER A 109 11.08 -6.40 -8.44
C SER A 109 10.77 -4.97 -7.98
N SER A 110 11.49 -3.96 -8.48
CA SER A 110 11.21 -2.56 -8.16
C SER A 110 9.84 -2.09 -8.68
N ARG A 111 9.41 -2.58 -9.86
CA ARG A 111 8.07 -2.29 -10.38
C ARG A 111 6.97 -2.94 -9.55
N LEU A 112 7.16 -4.20 -9.15
CA LEU A 112 6.22 -4.89 -8.25
C LEU A 112 6.11 -4.17 -6.91
N LEU A 113 7.23 -3.77 -6.31
CA LEU A 113 7.19 -2.99 -5.07
C LEU A 113 6.41 -1.69 -5.25
N GLY A 114 6.63 -0.98 -6.36
CA GLY A 114 5.91 0.24 -6.69
C GLY A 114 4.40 0.04 -6.88
N SER A 115 3.98 -1.07 -7.51
CA SER A 115 2.55 -1.39 -7.67
C SER A 115 1.91 -1.73 -6.33
N ILE A 116 2.57 -2.54 -5.49
CA ILE A 116 2.08 -2.88 -4.14
C ILE A 116 1.85 -1.61 -3.31
N VAL A 117 2.84 -0.72 -3.26
CA VAL A 117 2.73 0.56 -2.52
C VAL A 117 1.57 1.41 -3.07
N THR A 118 1.42 1.47 -4.39
CA THR A 118 0.32 2.22 -5.01
C THR A 118 -1.04 1.64 -4.66
N ASP A 119 -1.17 0.31 -4.70
CA ASP A 119 -2.39 -0.41 -4.36
C ASP A 119 -2.75 -0.28 -2.87
N HIS A 120 -1.75 -0.30 -1.98
CA HIS A 120 -1.92 0.00 -0.56
C HIS A 120 -2.57 1.37 -0.35
N HIS A 121 -2.01 2.41 -0.97
CA HIS A 121 -2.55 3.76 -0.87
C HIS A 121 -3.95 3.85 -1.44
N ARG A 122 -4.20 3.21 -2.59
CA ARG A 122 -5.53 3.20 -3.22
C ARG A 122 -6.57 2.57 -2.30
N ILE A 123 -6.31 1.37 -1.79
CA ILE A 123 -7.22 0.63 -0.92
C ILE A 123 -7.44 1.37 0.41
N ALA A 124 -6.39 1.93 1.01
CA ALA A 124 -6.52 2.73 2.22
C ALA A 124 -7.47 3.92 2.02
N ASN A 125 -7.32 4.67 0.91
CA ASN A 125 -8.20 5.79 0.59
C ASN A 125 -9.65 5.35 0.35
N MET A 126 -9.87 4.20 -0.28
CA MET A 126 -11.22 3.66 -0.50
C MET A 126 -11.91 3.32 0.83
N TYR A 127 -11.19 2.69 1.76
CA TYR A 127 -11.73 2.42 3.09
C TYR A 127 -12.01 3.72 3.86
N GLU A 128 -11.11 4.70 3.78
CA GLU A 128 -11.29 6.00 4.43
C GLU A 128 -12.56 6.70 3.94
N ASP A 129 -12.81 6.74 2.62
CA ASP A 129 -14.03 7.35 2.07
C ASP A 129 -15.28 6.66 2.60
N VAL A 130 -15.34 5.33 2.63
CA VAL A 130 -16.53 4.61 3.14
C VAL A 130 -16.71 4.85 4.64
N LEU A 131 -15.65 4.75 5.43
CA LEU A 131 -15.72 4.91 6.87
C LEU A 131 -16.11 6.34 7.28
N SER A 132 -15.66 7.34 6.51
CA SER A 132 -16.08 8.74 6.71
C SER A 132 -17.59 8.92 6.52
N ARG A 133 -18.18 8.26 5.52
CA ARG A 133 -19.62 8.30 5.25
C ARG A 133 -20.42 7.52 6.29
N VAL A 134 -19.90 6.39 6.76
CA VAL A 134 -20.49 5.64 7.88
C VAL A 134 -20.56 6.51 9.13
N ALA A 135 -19.49 7.24 9.45
CA ALA A 135 -19.48 8.13 10.61
C ALA A 135 -20.50 9.27 10.46
N GLU A 136 -20.59 9.87 9.27
CA GLU A 136 -21.58 10.92 8.97
C GLU A 136 -23.02 10.41 9.12
N ASP A 137 -23.36 9.26 8.55
CA ASP A 137 -24.73 8.69 8.59
C ASP A 137 -25.10 8.10 9.95
N ALA A 138 -24.12 7.65 10.73
CA ALA A 138 -24.33 7.20 12.10
C ALA A 138 -24.43 8.37 13.10
N GLY A 139 -24.23 9.62 12.64
CA GLY A 139 -24.19 10.80 13.50
C GLY A 139 -22.99 10.81 14.45
N TRP A 140 -21.93 10.07 14.10
CA TRP A 140 -20.71 9.99 14.89
C TRP A 140 -19.78 11.15 14.54
N MET A 141 -19.10 11.69 15.56
CA MET A 141 -18.10 12.73 15.35
C MET A 141 -17.02 12.18 14.41
N ARG A 142 -16.70 12.89 13.32
CA ARG A 142 -15.49 12.60 12.52
C ARG A 142 -14.33 12.54 13.52
N PRO A 143 -13.63 11.40 13.70
CA PRO A 143 -12.39 11.44 14.44
C PRO A 143 -11.46 12.34 13.64
N LEU A 144 -11.10 13.49 14.21
CA LEU A 144 -10.07 14.39 13.68
C LEU A 144 -8.72 13.66 13.77
N LEU A 145 -8.52 12.63 12.94
CA LEU A 145 -7.25 11.92 12.82
C LEU A 145 -6.38 12.70 11.83
N ARG A 146 -5.96 13.88 12.27
CA ARG A 146 -4.85 14.62 11.65
C ARG A 146 -3.70 14.67 12.64
N ASP A 147 -3.09 13.52 12.87
CA ASP A 147 -1.71 13.49 13.35
C ASP A 147 -0.83 12.96 12.21
N PRO A 148 -0.05 13.83 11.53
CA PRO A 148 0.83 13.42 10.45
C PRO A 148 2.11 12.69 10.92
N ALA A 149 2.31 12.47 12.22
CA ALA A 149 3.60 12.00 12.73
C ALA A 149 3.82 10.47 12.69
N THR A 150 2.79 9.65 12.41
CA THR A 150 2.91 8.18 12.57
C THR A 150 2.45 7.40 11.33
N TYR A 151 3.06 7.67 10.18
CA TYR A 151 2.69 7.04 8.90
C TYR A 151 3.27 5.63 8.66
N GLN A 152 3.97 5.02 9.61
CA GLN A 152 4.75 3.81 9.29
C GLN A 152 4.09 2.47 9.62
N HIS A 153 3.04 2.38 10.45
CA HIS A 153 2.62 1.05 10.92
C HIS A 153 1.14 0.66 10.81
N VAL A 154 0.18 1.57 10.91
CA VAL A 154 -1.25 1.28 10.66
C VAL A 154 -1.92 2.60 10.27
N PRO A 155 -2.77 2.68 9.22
CA PRO A 155 -3.53 3.88 8.97
C PRO A 155 -4.36 4.24 10.22
N PRO A 156 -4.25 5.47 10.75
CA PRO A 156 -4.83 5.87 12.03
C PRO A 156 -6.36 5.67 12.11
N PHE A 157 -7.02 5.58 10.97
CA PHE A 157 -8.46 5.35 10.84
C PHE A 157 -8.94 3.98 11.34
N TYR A 158 -8.15 2.91 11.24
CA TYR A 158 -8.58 1.60 11.76
C TYR A 158 -8.80 1.65 13.26
N VAL A 159 -7.90 2.33 13.98
CA VAL A 159 -7.99 2.53 15.44
C VAL A 159 -9.23 3.34 15.79
N GLY A 160 -9.47 4.46 15.08
CA GLY A 160 -10.66 5.28 15.31
C GLY A 160 -11.97 4.51 15.12
N VAL A 161 -12.06 3.67 14.08
CA VAL A 161 -13.25 2.88 13.78
C VAL A 161 -13.47 1.76 14.79
N GLU A 162 -12.42 1.06 15.23
CA GLU A 162 -12.52 0.09 16.32
C GLU A 162 -13.07 0.74 17.61
N TYR A 163 -12.57 1.93 17.97
CA TYR A 163 -13.09 2.68 19.11
C TYR A 163 -14.55 3.11 18.91
N MET A 164 -14.93 3.57 17.71
CA MET A 164 -16.30 4.00 17.40
C MET A 164 -17.29 2.83 17.42
N LEU A 165 -16.92 1.68 16.84
CA LEU A 165 -17.71 0.46 16.86
C LEU A 165 -17.85 -0.08 18.29
N ALA A 166 -16.79 -0.04 19.09
CA ALA A 166 -16.79 -0.46 20.49
C ALA A 166 -17.54 0.51 21.44
N ALA A 167 -17.64 1.80 21.08
CA ALA A 167 -18.42 2.79 21.83
C ALA A 167 -19.93 2.62 21.58
N SER A 168 -20.32 2.32 20.34
CA SER A 168 -21.70 2.00 19.96
C SER A 168 -22.23 0.76 20.70
N ASP A 169 -21.40 -0.25 20.91
CA ASP A 169 -21.78 -1.49 21.63
C ASP A 169 -22.07 -1.27 23.12
N ARG A 170 -21.48 -0.22 23.72
CA ARG A 170 -21.67 0.14 25.12
C ARG A 170 -22.89 1.03 25.38
N GLY A 171 -23.72 1.30 24.37
CA GLY A 171 -24.86 2.22 24.48
C GLY A 171 -24.46 3.67 24.72
N GLN A 172 -23.17 4.00 24.63
CA GLN A 172 -22.68 5.38 24.71
C GLN A 172 -22.83 6.02 23.34
N VAL A 173 -24.04 6.47 23.04
CA VAL A 173 -24.23 7.51 22.02
C VAL A 173 -23.64 8.78 22.61
N ILE A 174 -22.50 9.23 22.10
CA ILE A 174 -22.00 10.59 22.38
C ILE A 174 -23.00 11.54 21.71
N ARG A 175 -24.11 11.79 22.42
CA ARG A 175 -25.18 12.68 22.00
C ARG A 175 -24.67 14.11 22.17
N ARG A 176 -24.91 14.90 21.13
CA ARG A 176 -24.73 16.35 21.11
C ARG A 176 -25.61 16.96 22.21
N ASP A 177 -25.00 17.48 23.27
CA ASP A 177 -25.65 18.56 24.01
C ASP A 177 -25.51 19.85 23.17
N PRO A 178 -26.57 20.66 23.07
CA PRO A 178 -26.69 21.78 22.13
C PRO A 178 -25.65 22.89 22.33
#